data_AF-A0AB36GAP2-F1
#
_entry.id   AF-A0AB36GAP2-F1
#
_cell.length_a   1.000
_cell.length_b   1.000
_cell.length_c   1.000
_cell.angle_alpha   90.00
_cell.angle_beta   90.00
_cell.angle_gamma   90.00
#
_symmetry.space_group_name_H-M   'P 1'
#
loop_
_entity.id
_entity.type
_entity.pdbx_description
1 polymer ?
#
loop_
_entity_poly.entity_id
_entity_poly.type
_entity_poly.pdbx_seq_one_letter_code
_entity_poly.pdbx_strand_id
1 'polypeptide(L)'
;MLMLITYDISLEDAEGQARLRRVAKLCLDYGVRVQYSVFECDIAPDQWVVLKDKLLKTYNPETDSLRFYHLGSKWRRKVEHHGAKPAVDVFKDTLIV
;
A
#
# COMPACT_ATOMS: atom_id res chain seq x y z
N MET A 1 10.28 -1.36 -8.66
CA MET A 1 9.13 -1.75 -9.52
C MET A 1 7.88 -1.26 -8.82
N LEU A 2 6.88 -0.73 -9.53
CA LEU A 2 5.67 -0.29 -8.82
C LEU A 2 4.78 -1.47 -8.45
N MET A 3 4.53 -1.59 -7.15
CA MET A 3 3.58 -2.51 -6.52
C MET A 3 2.39 -1.72 -5.98
N LEU A 4 1.20 -1.99 -6.49
CA LEU A 4 -0.03 -1.50 -5.88
C LEU A 4 -0.53 -2.55 -4.88
N ILE A 5 -0.66 -2.14 -3.63
CA ILE A 5 -1.10 -2.97 -2.51
C ILE A 5 -2.45 -2.46 -2.07
N THR A 6 -3.48 -3.30 -2.17
CA THR A 6 -4.81 -2.98 -1.67
C THR A 6 -5.09 -3.85 -0.45
N TYR A 7 -5.50 -3.22 0.65
CA TYR A 7 -5.85 -3.89 1.89
C TYR A 7 -7.34 -3.70 2.17
N ASP A 8 -8.09 -4.78 2.07
CA ASP A 8 -9.46 -4.83 2.56
C ASP A 8 -9.44 -5.34 3.99
N ILE A 9 -9.99 -4.56 4.91
CA ILE A 9 -9.85 -4.81 6.34
C ILE A 9 -11.21 -4.73 7.02
N SER A 10 -11.50 -5.72 7.87
CA SER A 10 -12.68 -5.65 8.71
C SER A 10 -12.56 -4.54 9.75
N LEU A 11 -13.60 -3.71 9.83
CA LEU A 11 -13.75 -2.68 10.87
C LEU A 11 -14.73 -3.10 11.97
N GLU A 12 -15.20 -4.35 11.94
CA GLU A 12 -16.13 -4.88 12.93
C GLU A 12 -15.45 -5.10 14.28
N ASP A 13 -14.14 -5.35 14.26
CA ASP A 13 -13.32 -5.51 15.46
C ASP A 13 -12.43 -4.27 15.71
N ALA A 14 -12.25 -3.91 16.98
CA ALA A 14 -11.44 -2.76 17.38
C ALA A 14 -9.95 -2.90 16.98
N GLU A 15 -9.48 -4.11 16.69
CA GLU A 15 -8.10 -4.36 16.26
C GLU A 15 -7.89 -4.08 14.77
N GLY A 16 -8.94 -4.03 13.95
CA GLY A 16 -8.86 -3.71 12.52
C GLY A 16 -8.13 -2.39 12.30
N GLN A 17 -8.57 -1.32 12.97
CA GLN A 17 -7.88 -0.04 12.91
C GLN A 17 -6.39 -0.11 13.31
N ALA A 18 -6.04 -0.99 14.27
CA ALA A 18 -4.65 -1.22 14.65
C ALA A 18 -3.86 -2.03 13.61
N ARG A 19 -4.46 -3.03 12.97
CA ARG A 19 -3.86 -3.77 11.83
C ARG A 19 -3.62 -2.84 10.65
N LEU A 20 -4.59 -1.99 10.29
CA LEU A 20 -4.43 -0.98 9.24
C LEU A 20 -3.27 -0.02 9.53
N ARG A 21 -3.13 0.48 10.76
CA ARG A 21 -1.99 1.33 11.15
C ARG A 21 -0.65 0.60 10.98
N ARG A 22 -0.58 -0.67 11.39
CA ARG A 22 0.63 -1.50 11.24
C ARG A 22 0.98 -1.75 9.77
N VAL A 23 0.00 -2.15 8.96
CA VAL A 23 0.17 -2.35 7.50
C VAL A 23 0.58 -1.06 6.81
N ALA A 24 -0.08 0.05 7.13
CA ALA A 24 0.26 1.35 6.56
C ALA A 24 1.71 1.74 6.87
N LYS A 25 2.16 1.56 8.10
CA LYS A 25 3.55 1.83 8.49
C LYS A 25 4.53 1.02 7.65
N LEU A 26 4.27 -0.28 7.47
CA LEU A 26 5.13 -1.15 6.65
C LEU A 26 5.18 -0.72 5.17
N CYS A 27 4.07 -0.28 4.59
CA CYS A 27 4.02 0.14 3.19
C CYS A 27 4.67 1.52 2.97
N LEU A 28 4.55 2.44 3.94
CA LEU A 28 5.08 3.80 3.85
C LEU A 28 6.61 3.85 3.86
N ASP A 29 7.29 2.82 4.36
CA ASP A 29 8.75 2.70 4.24
C ASP A 29 9.23 2.56 2.79
N TYR A 30 8.33 2.21 1.86
CA TYR A 30 8.64 1.92 0.45
C TYR A 30 7.77 2.69 -0.54
N GLY A 31 6.93 3.62 -0.08
CA GLY A 31 5.90 4.20 -0.92
C GLY A 31 4.98 5.19 -0.23
N VAL A 32 3.83 5.42 -0.85
CA VAL A 32 2.81 6.35 -0.37
C VAL A 32 1.46 5.69 -0.20
N ARG A 33 0.67 6.24 0.71
CA ARG A 33 -0.73 5.88 0.90
C ARG A 33 -1.60 6.77 0.00
N VAL A 34 -2.11 6.19 -1.09
CA VAL A 34 -2.89 6.92 -2.10
C VAL A 34 -4.39 6.98 -1.81
N GLN A 35 -4.91 6.04 -1.03
CA GLN A 35 -6.29 6.05 -0.51
C GLN A 35 -6.32 5.51 0.93
N TYR A 36 -7.52 5.31 1.50
CA TYR A 36 -7.65 4.85 2.88
C TYR A 36 -6.86 3.56 3.15
N SER A 37 -6.94 2.54 2.30
CA SER A 37 -6.20 1.28 2.51
C SER A 37 -5.51 0.81 1.23
N VAL A 38 -5.11 1.76 0.39
CA VAL A 38 -4.40 1.50 -0.86
C VAL A 38 -3.05 2.21 -0.84
N PHE A 39 -2.01 1.47 -1.19
CA PHE A 39 -0.62 1.88 -1.12
C PHE A 39 0.08 1.64 -2.45
N GLU A 40 0.85 2.62 -2.89
CA GLU A 40 1.73 2.51 -4.06
C GLU A 40 3.18 2.47 -3.56
N CYS A 41 3.84 1.32 -3.75
CA CYS A 41 5.21 1.10 -3.30
C CYS A 41 6.15 0.93 -4.50
N ASP A 42 7.21 1.74 -4.57
CA ASP A 42 8.32 1.50 -5.49
C ASP A 42 9.40 0.72 -4.77
N ILE A 43 9.40 -0.59 -4.99
CA ILE A 43 10.19 -1.52 -4.19
C ILE A 43 11.03 -2.41 -5.09
N ALA A 44 12.25 -2.75 -4.64
CA ALA A 44 13.10 -3.71 -5.32
C ALA A 44 12.59 -5.16 -5.10
N PRO A 45 12.90 -6.13 -5.98
CA PRO A 45 12.38 -7.50 -5.88
C PRO A 45 12.74 -8.21 -4.56
N ASP A 46 13.94 -8.01 -4.04
CA ASP A 46 14.43 -8.54 -2.77
C ASP A 46 13.70 -7.91 -1.58
N GLN A 47 13.54 -6.59 -1.58
CA GLN A 47 12.77 -5.86 -0.57
C GLN A 47 11.29 -6.25 -0.57
N TRP A 48 10.73 -6.54 -1.75
CA TRP A 48 9.35 -7.01 -1.89
C TRP A 48 9.10 -8.33 -1.17
N VAL A 49 10.05 -9.28 -1.22
CA VAL A 49 9.93 -10.54 -0.49
C VAL A 49 9.81 -10.29 1.01
N VAL A 50 10.63 -9.39 1.54
CA VAL A 50 10.62 -9.02 2.97
C VAL A 50 9.34 -8.29 3.35
N LEU A 51 8.91 -7.31 2.55
CA LEU A 51 7.66 -6.58 2.81
C LEU A 51 6.45 -7.51 2.77
N LYS A 52 6.37 -8.38 1.75
CA LYS A 52 5.28 -9.34 1.61
C LYS A 52 5.18 -10.27 2.82
N ASP A 53 6.29 -10.80 3.31
CA ASP A 53 6.31 -11.63 4.52
C ASP A 53 5.79 -10.87 5.75
N LYS A 54 6.24 -9.63 5.97
CA LYS A 54 5.77 -8.78 7.08
C LYS A 54 4.27 -8.48 6.98
N LEU A 55 3.76 -8.20 5.78
CA LEU A 55 2.34 -7.95 5.54
C LEU A 55 1.50 -9.18 5.83
N LEU A 56 1.93 -10.36 5.32
CA LEU A 56 1.24 -11.62 5.54
C LEU A 56 1.27 -12.09 7.01
N LYS A 57 2.23 -11.63 7.81
CA LYS A 57 2.27 -11.85 9.26
C LYS A 57 1.40 -10.87 10.06
N THR A 58 1.00 -9.75 9.45
CA THR A 58 0.30 -8.65 10.14
C THR A 58 -1.20 -8.68 9.94
N TYR A 59 -1.68 -9.10 8.76
CA TYR A 59 -3.12 -9.18 8.47
C TYR A 59 -3.79 -10.38 9.15
N ASN A 60 -5.11 -10.32 9.31
CA ASN A 60 -5.91 -11.47 9.72
C ASN A 60 -6.54 -12.14 8.48
N PRO A 61 -6.18 -13.37 8.11
CA PRO A 61 -6.73 -14.03 6.93
C PRO A 61 -8.22 -14.42 7.04
N GLU A 62 -8.78 -14.47 8.24
CA GLU A 62 -10.19 -14.82 8.45
C GLU A 62 -11.13 -13.63 8.18
N THR A 63 -10.63 -12.40 8.34
CA THR A 63 -11.45 -11.18 8.30
C THR A 63 -10.97 -10.14 7.30
N ASP A 64 -9.72 -10.24 6.85
CA ASP A 64 -9.08 -9.24 6.00
C ASP A 64 -8.54 -9.89 4.71
N SER A 65 -8.32 -9.08 3.68
CA SER A 65 -7.67 -9.53 2.44
C SER A 65 -6.63 -8.55 1.91
N LEU A 66 -5.53 -9.08 1.39
CA LEU A 66 -4.48 -8.32 0.73
C LEU A 66 -4.43 -8.72 -0.75
N ARG A 67 -4.34 -7.73 -1.64
CA ARG A 67 -4.09 -7.96 -3.06
C ARG A 67 -2.89 -7.15 -3.52
N PHE A 68 -2.08 -7.76 -4.36
CA PHE A 68 -0.83 -7.20 -4.84
C PHE A 68 -0.85 -7.17 -6.37
N TYR A 69 -0.68 -5.98 -6.94
CA TYR A 69 -0.66 -5.79 -8.39
C TYR A 69 0.70 -5.27 -8.83
N HIS A 70 1.37 -6.05 -9.68
CA HIS A 70 2.63 -5.67 -10.29
C HIS A 70 2.36 -4.77 -11.50
N LEU A 71 2.45 -3.45 -11.32
CA LEU A 71 2.16 -2.48 -12.38
C LEU A 71 3.36 -2.29 -13.35
N GLY A 72 4.55 -2.68 -12.90
CA GLY A 72 5.79 -2.65 -13.68
C GLY A 72 6.35 -1.24 -13.87
N SER A 73 7.33 -1.10 -14.77
CA SER A 73 8.07 0.16 -14.98
C SER A 73 7.27 1.23 -15.74
N LYS A 74 6.26 0.84 -16.52
CA LYS A 74 5.40 1.76 -17.31
C LYS A 74 4.04 2.00 -16.65
N TRP A 75 4.01 2.11 -15.32
CA TRP A 75 2.77 2.21 -14.54
C TRP A 75 2.05 3.56 -14.70
N ARG A 76 2.79 4.66 -14.92
CA ARG A 76 2.24 6.04 -14.94
C ARG A 76 1.06 6.27 -15.89
N ARG A 77 0.96 5.49 -16.97
CA ARG A 77 -0.15 5.58 -17.95
C ARG A 77 -1.28 4.60 -17.68
N LYS A 78 -1.21 3.85 -16.58
CA LYS A 78 -2.16 2.81 -16.18
C LYS A 78 -2.95 3.18 -14.94
N VAL A 79 -2.65 4.32 -14.33
CA VAL A 79 -3.28 4.80 -13.10
C VAL A 79 -3.93 6.14 -13.41
N GLU A 80 -5.20 6.25 -13.04
CA GLU A 80 -5.98 7.46 -13.17
C GLU A 80 -6.67 7.70 -11.82
N HIS A 81 -6.69 8.95 -11.37
CA HIS A 81 -7.29 9.34 -10.10
C HIS A 81 -8.43 10.32 -10.34
N HIS A 82 -9.58 10.08 -9.70
CA HIS A 82 -10.73 10.98 -9.69
C HIS A 82 -11.21 11.21 -8.26
N GLY A 83 -11.52 12.46 -7.90
CA GLY A 83 -12.20 12.78 -6.64
C GLY A 83 -11.36 13.56 -5.61
N ALA A 84 -11.67 13.33 -4.33
CA ALA A 84 -11.55 14.31 -3.25
C ALA A 84 -10.12 14.72 -2.81
N LYS A 85 -9.07 13.98 -3.19
CA LYS A 85 -7.69 14.31 -2.77
C LYS A 85 -6.73 14.03 -3.92
N PRO A 86 -5.86 14.98 -4.31
CA PRO A 86 -4.81 14.68 -5.28
C PRO A 86 -3.99 13.49 -4.79
N ALA A 87 -3.78 12.50 -5.65
CA ALA A 87 -2.80 11.46 -5.36
C ALA A 87 -1.43 12.12 -5.27
N VAL A 88 -0.74 11.95 -4.14
CA VAL A 88 0.65 12.38 -3.99
C VAL A 88 1.48 11.54 -4.97
N ASP A 89 2.13 12.18 -5.94
CA ASP A 89 3.03 11.51 -6.86
C ASP A 89 4.41 11.47 -6.22
N VAL A 90 4.79 10.32 -5.68
CA VAL A 90 6.08 10.08 -5.01
C VAL A 90 7.28 10.44 -5.87
N PHE A 91 7.09 10.52 -7.18
CA PHE A 91 8.15 10.81 -8.14
C PHE A 91 8.17 12.25 -8.64
N LYS A 92 7.18 13.07 -8.28
CA LYS A 92 7.11 14.49 -8.63
C LYS A 92 7.06 15.40 -7.42
N ASP A 93 6.43 14.96 -6.33
CA ASP A 93 6.18 15.80 -5.19
C ASP A 93 7.37 15.78 -4.23
N THR A 94 7.86 16.95 -3.86
CA THR A 94 8.88 17.09 -2.82
C THR A 94 8.30 16.62 -1.49
N LEU A 95 8.81 15.49 -1.01
CA LEU A 95 8.51 15.02 0.34
C LEU A 95 9.29 15.91 1.34
N ILE A 96 8.58 16.77 2.07
CA ILE A 96 9.17 17.48 3.22
C ILE A 96 9.10 16.51 4.41
N VAL A 97 10.28 16.11 4.89
CA VAL A 97 10.48 15.27 6.08
C VAL A 97 10.69 16.15 7.30
#